data_AF-W3RS02-F1
#
_entry.id   AF-W3RS02-F1
#
_cell.length_a   1.000
_cell.length_b   1.000
_cell.length_c   1.000
_cell.angle_alpha   90.00
_cell.angle_beta   90.00
_cell.angle_gamma   90.00
#
_symmetry.space_group_name_H-M   'P 1'
#
loop_
_entity.id
_entity.type
_entity.pdbx_description
1 polymer ?
#
loop_
_entity_poly.entity_id
_entity_poly.type
_entity_poly.pdbx_seq_one_letter_code
_entity_poly.pdbx_strand_id
1 'polypeptide(L)'
;MHPVLKNYGPSLNYQIFPQEEINATSDVIHLVDELRSYCKDFLAALILFENFQVLKSEDNAVSDALRRLPFLAARDGAMTIYHFGKVLHIIRSSFRATPTLLELVDTDLLKQVEKDFDRYFPLYFKMRQAVAHAGENLAPSMDHGIKGPVDIPGFVKSDAGTTVIRSAINGREFIYTFEGEAVSYSISGDSLNQLCVTTEKVYTAFAKAYRPEN
;
A
#
# COMPACT_ATOMS: atom_id res chain seq x y z
N MET A 1 -15.96 8.49 -8.80
CA MET A 1 -16.23 7.29 -9.64
C MET A 1 -15.21 6.25 -9.20
N HIS A 2 -15.63 5.14 -8.58
CA HIS A 2 -14.67 4.12 -8.14
C HIS A 2 -14.16 3.34 -9.37
N PRO A 3 -12.85 3.07 -9.48
CA PRO A 3 -12.31 2.29 -10.59
C PRO A 3 -12.94 0.89 -10.60
N VAL A 4 -13.47 0.48 -11.74
CA VAL A 4 -13.99 -0.88 -11.95
C VAL A 4 -12.81 -1.77 -12.27
N LEU A 5 -12.36 -2.56 -11.30
CA LEU A 5 -11.39 -3.63 -11.54
C LEU A 5 -12.04 -4.73 -12.37
N LYS A 6 -11.35 -5.23 -13.40
CA LYS A 6 -11.84 -6.39 -14.16
C LYS A 6 -12.11 -7.57 -13.23
N ASN A 7 -13.13 -8.36 -13.56
CA ASN A 7 -13.62 -9.43 -12.67
C ASN A 7 -12.69 -10.63 -12.58
N TYR A 8 -11.74 -10.77 -13.49
CA TYR A 8 -10.90 -11.95 -13.61
C TYR A 8 -9.44 -11.52 -13.64
N GLY A 9 -8.66 -12.20 -12.79
CA GLY A 9 -7.22 -12.21 -12.93
C GLY A 9 -6.82 -13.09 -14.11
N PRO A 10 -5.55 -13.04 -14.49
CA PRO A 10 -5.06 -13.83 -15.60
C PRO A 10 -5.08 -15.36 -15.42
N SER A 11 -5.36 -16.09 -16.50
CA SER A 11 -5.18 -17.55 -16.55
C SER A 11 -4.02 -17.97 -17.45
N LEU A 12 -3.12 -18.80 -16.91
CA LEU A 12 -1.99 -19.34 -17.65
C LEU A 12 -2.34 -20.65 -18.38
N ASN A 13 -1.67 -20.87 -19.52
CA ASN A 13 -1.60 -22.19 -20.12
C ASN A 13 -0.43 -22.99 -19.52
N TYR A 14 -0.67 -23.73 -18.43
CA TYR A 14 0.38 -24.50 -17.75
C TYR A 14 1.10 -25.55 -18.63
N GLN A 15 0.53 -25.91 -19.78
CA GLN A 15 1.10 -26.91 -20.69
C GLN A 15 2.40 -26.47 -21.38
N ILE A 16 2.68 -25.16 -21.41
CA ILE A 16 3.88 -24.63 -22.07
C ILE A 16 5.10 -24.55 -21.15
N PHE A 17 4.92 -24.75 -19.85
CA PHE A 17 5.98 -24.60 -18.86
C PHE A 17 6.67 -25.94 -18.57
N PRO A 18 8.01 -25.98 -18.45
CA PRO A 18 8.73 -27.14 -17.95
C PRO A 18 8.25 -27.54 -16.56
N GLN A 19 8.29 -28.84 -16.25
CA GLN A 19 7.74 -29.39 -15.00
C GLN A 19 8.41 -28.79 -13.74
N GLU A 20 9.69 -28.45 -13.85
CA GLU A 20 10.50 -27.78 -12.83
C GLU A 20 10.10 -26.31 -12.57
N GLU A 21 9.47 -25.63 -13.54
CA GLU A 21 9.04 -24.23 -13.43
C GLU A 21 7.60 -24.08 -12.93
N ILE A 22 6.77 -25.14 -12.95
CA ILE A 22 5.32 -25.06 -12.71
C ILE A 22 5.00 -24.43 -11.34
N ASN A 23 5.68 -24.87 -10.28
CA ASN A 23 5.41 -24.35 -8.93
C ASN A 23 5.76 -22.87 -8.82
N ALA A 24 6.96 -22.48 -9.25
CA ALA A 24 7.40 -21.08 -9.21
C ALA A 24 6.53 -20.18 -10.11
N THR A 25 6.06 -20.71 -11.24
CA THR A 25 5.13 -20.02 -12.15
C THR A 25 3.78 -19.81 -11.49
N SER A 26 3.24 -20.84 -10.82
CA SER A 26 2.00 -20.74 -10.05
C SER A 26 2.10 -19.70 -8.94
N ASP A 27 3.24 -19.65 -8.23
CA ASP A 27 3.48 -18.66 -7.18
C ASP A 27 3.48 -17.22 -7.74
N VAL A 28 4.10 -17.00 -8.91
CA VAL A 28 4.09 -15.69 -9.57
C VAL A 28 2.67 -15.27 -9.95
N ILE A 29 1.84 -16.17 -10.46
CA ILE A 29 0.45 -15.84 -10.79
C ILE A 29 -0.38 -15.53 -9.55
N HIS A 30 -0.19 -16.30 -8.49
CA HIS A 30 -0.85 -16.01 -7.22
C HIS A 30 -0.48 -14.61 -6.70
N LEU A 31 0.79 -14.22 -6.81
CA LEU A 31 1.25 -12.87 -6.46
C LEU A 31 0.62 -11.78 -7.35
N VAL A 32 0.48 -12.04 -8.65
CA VAL A 32 -0.18 -11.11 -9.59
C VAL A 32 -1.66 -10.94 -9.23
N ASP A 33 -2.35 -12.01 -8.87
CA ASP A 33 -3.73 -11.95 -8.39
C ASP A 33 -3.87 -11.20 -7.05
N GLU A 34 -2.89 -11.36 -6.16
CA GLU A 34 -2.88 -10.73 -4.83
C GLU A 34 -2.86 -9.20 -4.89
N LEU A 35 -2.28 -8.60 -5.94
CA LEU A 35 -2.34 -7.15 -6.16
C LEU A 35 -3.79 -6.63 -6.21
N ARG A 36 -4.73 -7.44 -6.71
CA ARG A 36 -6.15 -7.10 -6.72
C ARG A 36 -6.78 -7.21 -5.34
N SER A 37 -6.37 -8.20 -4.54
CA SER A 37 -6.80 -8.33 -3.13
C SER A 37 -6.44 -7.04 -2.37
N TYR A 38 -5.21 -6.55 -2.51
CA TYR A 38 -4.80 -5.30 -1.89
C TYR A 38 -5.58 -4.06 -2.36
N CYS A 39 -6.04 -4.02 -3.62
CA CYS A 39 -6.93 -2.94 -4.06
C CYS A 39 -8.27 -2.98 -3.31
N LYS A 40 -8.82 -4.18 -3.04
CA LYS A 40 -10.05 -4.36 -2.26
C LYS A 40 -9.85 -4.03 -0.79
N ASP A 41 -8.72 -4.42 -0.22
CA ASP A 41 -8.38 -4.09 1.18
C ASP A 41 -8.25 -2.58 1.35
N PHE A 42 -7.55 -1.91 0.43
CA PHE A 42 -7.45 -0.45 0.47
C PHE A 42 -8.81 0.23 0.28
N LEU A 43 -9.68 -0.30 -0.60
CA LEU A 43 -11.04 0.19 -0.74
C LEU A 43 -11.84 0.02 0.56
N ALA A 44 -11.72 -1.11 1.25
CA ALA A 44 -12.38 -1.35 2.54
C ALA A 44 -11.88 -0.36 3.60
N ALA A 45 -10.57 -0.13 3.68
CA ALA A 45 -9.97 0.88 4.54
C ALA A 45 -10.50 2.29 4.21
N LEU A 46 -10.55 2.66 2.94
CA LEU A 46 -11.09 3.95 2.49
C LEU A 46 -12.57 4.12 2.87
N ILE A 47 -13.40 3.11 2.63
CA ILE A 47 -14.82 3.13 3.02
C ILE A 47 -14.96 3.32 4.53
N LEU A 48 -14.19 2.58 5.33
CA LEU A 48 -14.19 2.73 6.79
C LEU A 48 -13.79 4.16 7.20
N PHE A 49 -12.75 4.70 6.58
CA PHE A 49 -12.28 6.06 6.83
C PHE A 49 -13.31 7.13 6.48
N GLU A 50 -14.05 6.97 5.38
CA GLU A 50 -15.05 7.94 4.94
C GLU A 50 -16.35 7.87 5.73
N ASN A 51 -16.71 6.68 6.24
CA ASN A 51 -18.03 6.44 6.81
C ASN A 51 -18.06 6.29 8.33
N PHE A 52 -16.91 6.35 9.04
CA PHE A 52 -16.90 6.11 10.49
C PHE A 52 -17.85 7.02 11.30
N GLN A 53 -18.12 8.24 10.82
CA GLN A 53 -19.00 9.22 11.50
C GLN A 53 -20.47 8.77 11.59
N VAL A 54 -20.89 7.82 10.74
CA VAL A 54 -22.25 7.27 10.82
C VAL A 54 -22.41 6.35 12.03
N LEU A 55 -21.30 5.85 12.59
CA LEU A 55 -21.28 5.02 13.78
C LEU A 55 -21.39 5.94 15.00
N LYS A 56 -22.44 5.76 15.80
CA LYS A 56 -22.69 6.52 17.02
C LYS A 56 -23.04 5.58 18.17
N SER A 57 -22.62 5.97 19.37
CA SER A 57 -22.98 5.30 20.62
C SER A 57 -23.15 6.35 21.71
N GLU A 58 -24.12 6.13 22.60
CA GLU A 58 -24.30 6.93 23.82
C GLU A 58 -23.31 6.51 24.92
N ASP A 59 -22.72 5.32 24.81
CA ASP A 59 -21.66 4.86 25.69
C ASP A 59 -20.36 5.61 25.35
N ASN A 60 -19.81 6.31 26.34
CA ASN A 60 -18.59 7.11 26.20
C ASN A 60 -17.36 6.28 25.79
N ALA A 61 -17.19 5.08 26.35
CA ALA A 61 -16.05 4.22 26.03
C ALA A 61 -16.15 3.71 24.59
N VAL A 62 -17.36 3.36 24.14
CA VAL A 62 -17.61 2.99 22.74
C VAL A 62 -17.39 4.19 21.83
N SER A 63 -17.89 5.38 22.19
CA SER A 63 -17.67 6.61 21.41
C SER A 63 -16.18 6.92 21.24
N ASP A 64 -15.38 6.77 22.31
CA ASP A 64 -13.93 6.94 22.26
C ASP A 64 -13.25 5.90 21.34
N ALA A 65 -13.70 4.64 21.38
CA ALA A 65 -13.21 3.61 20.46
C ALA A 65 -13.57 3.93 18.99
N LEU A 66 -14.80 4.41 18.73
CA LEU A 66 -15.25 4.78 17.39
C LEU A 66 -14.41 5.93 16.80
N ARG A 67 -13.98 6.89 17.64
CA ARG A 67 -13.06 7.97 17.23
C ARG A 67 -11.69 7.48 16.78
N ARG A 68 -11.31 6.23 17.11
CA ARG A 68 -10.05 5.61 16.67
C ARG A 68 -10.14 4.94 15.30
N LEU A 69 -11.34 4.66 14.79
CA LEU A 69 -11.53 3.95 13.52
C LEU A 69 -10.83 4.59 12.33
N PRO A 70 -10.80 5.93 12.15
CA PRO A 70 -10.05 6.54 11.04
C PRO A 70 -8.55 6.23 11.10
N PHE A 71 -7.98 6.20 12.30
CA PHE A 71 -6.56 5.87 12.50
C PHE A 71 -6.29 4.38 12.23
N LEU A 72 -7.23 3.49 12.58
CA LEU A 72 -7.14 2.08 12.23
C LEU A 72 -7.21 1.87 10.71
N ALA A 73 -8.18 2.52 10.05
CA ALA A 73 -8.33 2.50 8.60
C ALA A 73 -7.07 3.01 7.88
N ALA A 74 -6.52 4.14 8.33
CA ALA A 74 -5.32 4.72 7.74
C ALA A 74 -4.05 3.89 8.04
N ARG A 75 -3.97 3.26 9.21
CA ARG A 75 -2.90 2.29 9.47
C ARG A 75 -2.99 1.09 8.53
N ASP A 76 -4.19 0.55 8.34
CA ASP A 76 -4.40 -0.60 7.46
C ASP A 76 -4.06 -0.24 6.01
N GLY A 77 -4.54 0.90 5.52
CA GLY A 77 -4.21 1.40 4.19
C GLY A 77 -2.70 1.60 3.97
N ALA A 78 -1.95 2.10 4.97
CA ALA A 78 -0.49 2.17 4.91
C ALA A 78 0.16 0.79 4.76
N MET A 79 -0.31 -0.20 5.53
CA MET A 79 0.18 -1.57 5.44
C MET A 79 -0.15 -2.20 4.08
N THR A 80 -1.35 -1.97 3.56
CA THR A 80 -1.78 -2.42 2.23
C THR A 80 -0.88 -1.87 1.13
N ILE A 81 -0.58 -0.56 1.12
CA ILE A 81 0.34 0.04 0.14
C ILE A 81 1.73 -0.62 0.25
N TYR A 82 2.22 -0.85 1.47
CA TYR A 82 3.51 -1.52 1.65
C TYR A 82 3.53 -2.94 1.09
N HIS A 83 2.53 -3.75 1.43
CA HIS A 83 2.46 -5.12 0.95
C HIS A 83 2.29 -5.19 -0.57
N PHE A 84 1.50 -4.29 -1.15
CA PHE A 84 1.38 -4.11 -2.60
C PHE A 84 2.75 -3.86 -3.26
N GLY A 85 3.50 -2.87 -2.75
CA GLY A 85 4.83 -2.57 -3.27
C GLY A 85 5.82 -3.73 -3.13
N LYS A 86 5.77 -4.47 -2.01
CA LYS A 86 6.60 -5.66 -1.81
C LYS A 86 6.25 -6.78 -2.79
N VAL A 87 4.96 -7.01 -3.07
CA VAL A 87 4.53 -8.01 -4.06
C VAL A 87 5.03 -7.66 -5.47
N LEU A 88 4.97 -6.40 -5.89
CA LEU A 88 5.56 -5.96 -7.17
C LEU A 88 7.04 -6.34 -7.28
N HIS A 89 7.81 -6.10 -6.22
CA HIS A 89 9.23 -6.43 -6.18
C HIS A 89 9.47 -7.95 -6.24
N ILE A 90 8.67 -8.73 -5.49
CA ILE A 90 8.78 -10.19 -5.46
C ILE A 90 8.51 -10.77 -6.85
N ILE A 91 7.42 -10.36 -7.52
CA ILE A 91 7.07 -10.80 -8.89
C ILE A 91 8.28 -10.71 -9.82
N ARG A 92 8.98 -9.57 -9.82
CA ARG A 92 10.16 -9.37 -10.68
C ARG A 92 11.34 -10.25 -10.28
N SER A 93 11.57 -10.41 -8.98
CA SER A 93 12.68 -11.23 -8.48
C SER A 93 12.48 -12.73 -8.74
N SER A 94 11.22 -13.18 -8.86
CA SER A 94 10.86 -14.58 -9.09
C SER A 94 11.19 -15.09 -10.49
N PHE A 95 11.38 -14.20 -11.48
CA PHE A 95 11.62 -14.63 -12.87
C PHE A 95 12.91 -15.45 -13.08
N ARG A 96 13.85 -15.40 -12.14
CA ARG A 96 15.03 -16.29 -12.17
C ARG A 96 14.65 -17.77 -12.10
N ALA A 97 13.55 -18.10 -11.45
CA ALA A 97 13.04 -19.45 -11.30
C ALA A 97 12.01 -19.84 -12.38
N THR A 98 11.64 -18.90 -13.26
CA THR A 98 10.64 -19.11 -14.32
C THR A 98 11.10 -18.55 -15.67
N PRO A 99 12.20 -19.06 -16.26
CA PRO A 99 12.70 -18.60 -17.57
C PRO A 99 11.63 -18.59 -18.67
N THR A 100 10.76 -19.60 -18.72
CA THR A 100 9.71 -19.69 -19.74
C THR A 100 8.68 -18.58 -19.57
N LEU A 101 8.30 -18.26 -18.33
CA LEU A 101 7.40 -17.14 -18.03
C LEU A 101 8.05 -15.80 -18.39
N LEU A 102 9.36 -15.66 -18.12
CA LEU A 102 10.12 -14.44 -18.39
C LEU A 102 10.07 -14.06 -19.88
N GLU A 103 10.14 -15.04 -20.79
CA GLU A 103 10.05 -14.81 -22.24
C GLU A 103 8.66 -14.33 -22.69
N LEU A 104 7.62 -14.62 -21.89
CA LEU A 104 6.23 -14.28 -22.18
C LEU A 104 5.79 -12.96 -21.52
N VAL A 105 6.63 -12.36 -20.67
CA VAL A 105 6.27 -11.16 -19.92
C VAL A 105 7.01 -9.93 -20.45
N ASP A 106 6.29 -8.81 -20.56
CA ASP A 106 6.87 -7.51 -20.84
C ASP A 106 7.58 -6.94 -19.60
N THR A 107 8.86 -7.29 -19.46
CA THR A 107 9.69 -6.88 -18.32
C THR A 107 10.00 -5.39 -18.27
N ASP A 108 10.00 -4.72 -19.42
CA ASP A 108 10.19 -3.27 -19.51
C ASP A 108 8.97 -2.54 -18.97
N LEU A 109 7.76 -3.01 -19.30
CA LEU A 109 6.53 -2.50 -18.71
C LEU A 109 6.50 -2.73 -17.20
N LEU A 110 6.83 -3.93 -16.70
CA LEU A 110 6.89 -4.17 -15.24
C LEU A 110 7.89 -3.25 -14.53
N LYS A 111 9.05 -2.98 -15.15
CA LYS A 111 10.03 -2.04 -14.64
C LYS A 111 9.48 -0.62 -14.59
N GLN A 112 8.70 -0.21 -15.58
CA GLN A 112 8.04 1.10 -15.58
C GLN A 112 6.94 1.17 -14.52
N VAL A 113 6.16 0.10 -14.33
CA VAL A 113 5.12 0.00 -13.30
C VAL A 113 5.68 0.18 -11.89
N GLU A 114 6.78 -0.51 -11.56
CA GLU A 114 7.46 -0.35 -10.27
C GLU A 114 7.94 1.09 -10.04
N LYS A 115 8.54 1.71 -11.07
CA LYS A 115 8.96 3.12 -11.00
C LYS A 115 7.79 4.09 -10.81
N ASP A 116 6.68 3.85 -11.49
CA ASP A 116 5.46 4.67 -11.36
C ASP A 116 4.89 4.54 -9.94
N PHE A 117 4.88 3.31 -9.39
CA PHE A 117 4.46 3.04 -8.02
C PHE A 117 5.35 3.75 -7.00
N ASP A 118 6.67 3.59 -7.10
CA ASP A 118 7.64 4.22 -6.19
C ASP A 118 7.57 5.75 -6.27
N ARG A 119 7.31 6.31 -7.45
CA ARG A 119 7.11 7.75 -7.62
C ARG A 119 5.86 8.25 -6.91
N TYR A 120 4.77 7.48 -6.96
CA TYR A 120 3.50 7.88 -6.36
C TYR A 120 3.49 7.65 -4.84
N PHE A 121 4.12 6.58 -4.36
CA PHE A 121 4.19 6.22 -2.95
C PHE A 121 5.63 6.25 -2.40
N PRO A 122 6.39 7.35 -2.54
CA PRO A 122 7.84 7.34 -2.26
C PRO A 122 8.22 7.00 -0.82
N LEU A 123 7.28 7.12 0.12
CA LEU A 123 7.50 6.90 1.54
C LEU A 123 6.84 5.62 2.07
N TYR A 124 6.30 4.74 1.22
CA TYR A 124 5.53 3.57 1.68
C TYR A 124 6.31 2.67 2.66
N PHE A 125 7.62 2.50 2.42
CA PHE A 125 8.48 1.70 3.27
C PHE A 125 8.69 2.34 4.65
N LYS A 126 9.06 3.62 4.68
CA LYS A 126 9.21 4.41 5.92
C LYS A 126 7.88 4.47 6.69
N MET A 127 6.76 4.63 5.98
CA MET A 127 5.42 4.65 6.58
C MET A 127 5.12 3.33 7.30
N ARG A 128 5.38 2.17 6.67
CA ARG A 128 5.23 0.87 7.34
C ARG A 128 6.10 0.77 8.59
N GLN A 129 7.34 1.23 8.53
CA GLN A 129 8.22 1.22 9.71
C GLN A 129 7.65 2.12 10.82
N ALA A 130 7.22 3.33 10.49
CA ALA A 130 6.60 4.25 11.44
C ALA A 130 5.37 3.66 12.12
N VAL A 131 4.50 3.01 11.35
CA VAL A 131 3.28 2.35 11.83
C VAL A 131 3.60 1.12 12.70
N ALA A 132 4.56 0.28 12.28
CA ALA A 132 4.91 -0.95 13.00
C ALA A 132 5.65 -0.68 14.32
N HIS A 133 6.46 0.38 14.37
CA HIS A 133 7.31 0.74 15.51
C HIS A 133 6.73 1.90 16.35
N ALA A 134 5.44 2.18 16.23
CA ALA A 134 4.78 3.27 16.95
C ALA A 134 4.94 3.19 18.49
N GLY A 135 5.11 1.98 19.04
CA GLY A 135 5.36 1.75 20.47
C GLY A 135 6.82 1.91 20.89
N GLU A 136 7.78 1.71 19.99
CA GLU A 136 9.22 1.87 20.29
C GLU A 136 9.62 3.36 20.25
N ASN A 137 8.93 4.15 19.43
CA ASN A 137 9.04 5.61 19.39
C ASN A 137 8.49 6.32 20.64
N LEU A 138 8.08 5.57 21.68
CA LEU A 138 7.60 6.12 22.96
C LEU A 138 8.73 6.59 23.88
N ALA A 139 9.96 6.12 23.67
CA ALA A 139 11.13 6.63 24.39
C ALA A 139 11.57 7.96 23.76
N PRO A 140 11.48 9.09 24.48
CA PRO A 140 11.93 10.37 23.97
C PRO A 140 13.46 10.41 24.00
N SER A 141 14.12 9.81 23.01
CA SER A 141 15.46 10.28 22.65
C SER A 141 15.28 11.57 21.84
N MET A 142 16.05 12.60 22.15
CA MET A 142 16.01 13.88 21.39
C MET A 142 16.35 13.69 19.90
N ASP A 143 16.82 12.50 19.52
CA ASP A 143 17.26 12.16 18.16
C ASP A 143 16.11 11.84 17.19
N HIS A 144 14.90 11.54 17.67
CA HIS A 144 13.77 11.13 16.80
C HIS A 144 12.70 12.21 16.55
N GLY A 145 12.85 13.41 17.11
CA GLY A 145 11.91 14.50 16.85
C GLY A 145 12.21 15.24 15.55
N ILE A 146 11.17 15.88 14.98
CA ILE A 146 11.34 16.58 13.71
C ILE A 146 12.26 17.79 13.87
N LYS A 147 13.34 17.84 13.08
CA LYS A 147 14.29 18.96 13.05
C LYS A 147 13.82 20.02 12.03
N GLY A 148 13.80 21.29 12.43
CA GLY A 148 13.41 22.42 11.56
C GLY A 148 11.98 22.96 11.76
N PRO A 149 11.56 23.97 10.96
CA PRO A 149 10.19 24.47 10.96
C PRO A 149 9.28 23.45 10.27
N VAL A 150 8.23 23.04 10.96
CA VAL A 150 7.21 22.12 10.45
C VAL A 150 5.91 22.89 10.36
N ASP A 151 5.50 23.24 9.15
CA ASP A 151 4.21 23.89 8.89
C ASP A 151 3.17 22.81 8.60
N ILE A 152 2.71 22.14 9.68
CA ILE A 152 1.55 21.25 9.59
C ILE A 152 0.36 22.03 10.16
N PRO A 153 -0.66 22.36 9.33
CA PRO A 153 -1.86 23.04 9.81
C PRO A 153 -2.47 22.32 11.02
N GLY A 154 -2.65 23.06 12.13
CA GLY A 154 -3.17 22.52 13.39
C GLY A 154 -2.10 22.05 14.40
N PHE A 155 -0.82 22.06 14.04
CA PHE A 155 0.28 21.80 14.98
C PHE A 155 0.95 23.10 15.42
N VAL A 156 0.89 23.39 16.71
CA VAL A 156 1.68 24.48 17.34
C VAL A 156 2.94 23.85 17.90
N LYS A 157 4.11 24.19 17.32
CA LYS A 157 5.40 23.80 17.90
C LYS A 157 5.58 24.52 19.24
N SER A 158 5.93 23.79 20.30
CA SER A 158 6.37 24.44 21.54
C SER A 158 7.82 24.89 21.36
N ASP A 159 8.14 26.12 21.79
CA ASP A 159 9.47 26.74 21.65
C ASP A 159 10.60 26.00 22.39
N ALA A 160 10.30 24.88 23.06
CA ALA A 160 11.22 24.16 23.94
C ALA A 160 11.34 22.65 23.66
N GLY A 161 10.80 22.11 22.55
CA GLY A 161 10.75 20.65 22.39
C GLY A 161 10.78 20.09 20.97
N THR A 162 11.38 18.90 20.86
CA THR A 162 11.19 17.99 19.73
C THR A 162 9.73 17.56 19.65
N THR A 163 9.06 17.85 18.53
CA THR A 163 7.67 17.40 18.30
C THR A 163 7.68 16.03 17.63
N VAL A 164 6.98 15.06 18.23
CA VAL A 164 6.82 13.71 17.71
C VAL A 164 5.34 13.48 17.40
N ILE A 165 5.01 13.28 16.13
CA ILE A 165 3.68 12.93 15.66
C ILE A 165 3.56 11.41 15.71
N ARG A 166 2.87 10.90 16.73
CA ARG A 166 2.65 9.44 16.87
C ARG A 166 1.68 8.91 15.83
N SER A 167 0.66 9.69 15.53
CA SER A 167 -0.34 9.42 14.52
C SER A 167 -1.20 10.68 14.42
N ALA A 168 -1.30 11.27 13.25
CA ALA A 168 -2.19 12.39 12.99
C ALA A 168 -2.92 12.19 11.67
N ILE A 169 -4.13 12.73 11.61
CA ILE A 169 -4.92 12.82 10.40
C ILE A 169 -5.20 14.30 10.16
N ASN A 170 -4.76 14.82 9.01
CA ASN A 170 -5.12 16.14 8.54
C ASN A 170 -5.88 16.02 7.22
N GLY A 171 -7.21 16.13 7.28
CA GLY A 171 -8.07 15.81 6.14
C GLY A 171 -7.94 14.32 5.77
N ARG A 172 -7.27 14.03 4.64
CA ARG A 172 -6.98 12.67 4.16
C ARG A 172 -5.52 12.26 4.34
N GLU A 173 -4.67 13.16 4.81
CA GLU A 173 -3.26 12.84 5.05
C GLU A 173 -3.11 12.14 6.40
N PHE A 174 -2.57 10.92 6.36
CA PHE A 174 -2.16 10.19 7.55
C PHE A 174 -0.66 10.39 7.77
N ILE A 175 -0.30 10.90 8.95
CA ILE A 175 1.03 11.44 9.22
C ILE A 175 1.63 10.74 10.44
N TYR A 176 2.90 10.36 10.31
CA TYR A 176 3.75 9.85 11.38
C TYR A 176 5.07 10.63 11.41
N THR A 177 5.75 10.62 12.56
CA THR A 177 7.17 10.94 12.64
C THR A 177 7.98 9.63 12.59
N PHE A 178 8.97 9.59 11.70
CA PHE A 178 9.92 8.48 11.58
C PHE A 178 11.31 9.03 11.31
N GLU A 179 12.31 8.61 12.09
CA GLU A 179 13.71 9.06 11.95
C GLU A 179 13.87 10.60 11.92
N GLY A 180 13.05 11.32 12.68
CA GLY A 180 13.10 12.80 12.72
C GLY A 180 12.49 13.49 11.49
N GLU A 181 11.77 12.77 10.65
CA GLU A 181 11.03 13.30 9.50
C GLU A 181 9.53 13.05 9.66
N ALA A 182 8.70 13.97 9.15
CA ALA A 182 7.29 13.67 8.95
C ALA A 182 7.15 12.81 7.69
N VAL A 183 6.58 11.61 7.84
CA VAL A 183 6.19 10.75 6.73
C VAL A 183 4.68 10.75 6.64
N SER A 184 4.14 10.87 5.43
CA SER A 184 2.70 10.84 5.21
C SER A 184 2.32 10.03 3.98
N TYR A 185 1.05 9.63 3.93
CA TYR A 185 0.39 9.16 2.72
C TYR A 185 -1.09 9.56 2.75
N SER A 186 -1.72 9.62 1.58
CA SER A 186 -3.13 9.98 1.45
C SER A 186 -4.05 8.76 1.46
N ILE A 187 -5.03 8.73 2.37
CA ILE A 187 -6.15 7.77 2.31
C ILE A 187 -7.29 8.36 1.46
N SER A 188 -7.14 8.21 0.15
CA SER A 188 -8.00 8.86 -0.85
C SER A 188 -8.39 7.93 -1.99
N GLY A 189 -9.40 8.36 -2.75
CA GLY A 189 -9.77 7.71 -4.00
C GLY A 189 -8.64 7.72 -5.04
N ASP A 190 -7.76 8.72 -5.02
CA ASP A 190 -6.62 8.79 -5.94
C ASP A 190 -5.57 7.73 -5.61
N SER A 191 -5.27 7.51 -4.32
CA SER A 191 -4.40 6.41 -3.89
C SER A 191 -4.97 5.05 -4.28
N LEU A 192 -6.28 4.83 -4.09
CA LEU A 192 -6.96 3.62 -4.55
C LEU A 192 -6.84 3.46 -6.07
N ASN A 193 -7.13 4.53 -6.82
CA ASN A 193 -7.06 4.52 -8.27
C ASN A 193 -5.65 4.20 -8.76
N GLN A 194 -4.62 4.73 -8.10
CA GLN A 194 -3.24 4.41 -8.44
C GLN A 194 -2.92 2.93 -8.24
N LEU A 195 -3.36 2.31 -7.14
CA LEU A 195 -3.18 0.87 -6.91
C LEU A 195 -3.86 0.06 -8.04
N CYS A 196 -5.12 0.39 -8.37
CA CYS A 196 -5.87 -0.28 -9.44
C CYS A 196 -5.21 -0.12 -10.82
N VAL A 197 -4.78 1.08 -11.19
CA VAL A 197 -4.08 1.35 -12.45
C VAL A 197 -2.76 0.58 -12.51
N THR A 198 -2.04 0.50 -11.39
CA THR A 198 -0.80 -0.26 -11.28
C THR A 198 -1.07 -1.75 -11.52
N THR A 199 -2.11 -2.32 -10.90
CA THR A 199 -2.55 -3.72 -11.13
C THR A 199 -2.91 -3.99 -12.59
N GLU A 200 -3.70 -3.13 -13.24
CA GLU A 200 -4.06 -3.32 -14.66
C GLU A 200 -2.84 -3.25 -15.59
N LYS A 201 -1.85 -2.41 -15.29
CA LYS A 201 -0.59 -2.38 -16.04
C LYS A 201 0.22 -3.67 -15.83
N VAL A 202 0.24 -4.24 -14.61
CA VAL A 202 0.84 -5.57 -14.37
C VAL A 202 0.14 -6.63 -15.21
N TYR A 203 -1.20 -6.68 -15.22
CA TYR A 203 -1.94 -7.62 -16.04
C TYR A 203 -1.63 -7.45 -17.53
N THR A 204 -1.50 -6.20 -17.99
CA THR A 204 -1.10 -5.91 -19.38
C THR A 204 0.29 -6.46 -19.70
N ALA A 205 1.25 -6.36 -18.78
CA ALA A 205 2.60 -6.86 -18.98
C ALA A 205 2.67 -8.38 -19.17
N PHE A 206 1.72 -9.11 -18.62
CA PHE A 206 1.64 -10.57 -18.72
C PHE A 206 0.67 -11.03 -19.82
N ALA A 207 0.10 -10.13 -20.63
CA ALA A 207 -0.93 -10.44 -21.62
C ALA A 207 -0.58 -11.59 -22.58
N LYS A 208 0.71 -11.75 -22.96
CA LYS A 208 1.16 -12.82 -23.85
C LYS A 208 1.26 -14.19 -23.17
N ALA A 209 1.43 -14.23 -21.85
CA ALA A 209 1.47 -15.48 -21.09
C ALA A 209 0.07 -16.11 -20.94
N TYR A 210 -0.98 -15.36 -21.27
CA TYR A 210 -2.36 -15.76 -21.03
C TYR A 210 -2.97 -16.53 -22.19
N ARG A 211 -3.89 -17.42 -21.83
CA ARG A 211 -4.77 -18.05 -22.80
C ARG A 211 -5.93 -17.09 -23.11
N PRO A 212 -6.27 -16.84 -24.38
CA PRO A 212 -7.55 -16.20 -24.68
C PRO A 212 -8.66 -17.08 -24.10
N GLU A 213 -9.57 -16.48 -23.33
CA GLU A 213 -10.81 -17.14 -22.92
C GLU A 213 -11.58 -17.53 -24.19
N ASN A 214 -11.96 -18.81 -24.28
CA ASN A 214 -12.91 -19.28 -25.30
C ASN A 214 -14.32 -18.85 -24.91
#